data_AF-A0A7V8DQU1-F1
#
_entry.id   AF-A0A7V8DQU1-F1
#
_cell.length_a   1.000
_cell.length_b   1.000
_cell.length_c   1.000
_cell.angle_alpha   90.00
_cell.angle_beta   90.00
_cell.angle_gamma   90.00
#
_symmetry.space_group_name_H-M   'P 1'
#
loop_
_entity.id
_entity.type
_entity.pdbx_description
1 polymer ?
#
loop_
_entity_poly.entity_id
_entity_poly.type
_entity_poly.pdbx_seq_one_letter_code
_entity_poly.pdbx_strand_id
1 'polypeptide(L)'
;MLKDLYQKLRELARSPKAERALAAISFAEASFFPIPPDVMLLPMASLKPETAWRAAFICTIFSILGGIAGYGIGMFLMDSIGKPLMDFYGYSEKLVHFQTSFQKWGVWIILIKGLTPIPFKLVTIASGLAHFNFALFVITATITRAMRFFLVAGLAKRFGPSIEPFIEKQLYWVTGALAVIIIGGFWAATKI
;
A
#
# COMPACT_ATOMS: atom_id res chain seq x y z
N MET A 1 -0.90 -16.68 21.18
CA MET A 1 -1.74 -15.81 20.33
C MET A 1 -1.07 -15.39 19.02
N LEU A 2 0.00 -14.59 18.99
CA LEU A 2 0.65 -14.18 17.71
C LEU A 2 1.29 -15.36 16.96
N LYS A 3 1.96 -16.29 17.66
CA LYS A 3 2.52 -17.51 17.06
C LYS A 3 1.43 -18.43 16.49
N ASP A 4 0.27 -18.51 17.14
CA ASP A 4 -0.85 -19.34 16.68
C ASP A 4 -1.56 -18.72 15.47
N LEU A 5 -1.69 -17.38 15.44
CA LEU A 5 -2.17 -16.66 14.27
C LEU A 5 -1.22 -16.86 13.08
N TYR A 6 0.09 -16.78 13.33
CA TYR A 6 1.11 -17.02 12.32
C TYR A 6 1.10 -18.46 11.79
N GLN A 7 0.95 -19.47 12.66
CA GLN A 7 0.79 -20.86 12.22
C GLN A 7 -0.49 -21.04 11.40
N LYS A 8 -1.62 -20.47 11.83
CA LYS A 8 -2.87 -20.47 11.06
C LYS A 8 -2.73 -19.78 9.70
N LEU A 9 -1.96 -18.68 9.61
CA LEU A 9 -1.69 -17.98 8.36
C LEU A 9 -0.79 -18.80 7.43
N ARG A 10 0.22 -19.50 7.97
CA ARG A 10 1.05 -20.45 7.22
C ARG A 10 0.24 -21.65 6.71
N GLU A 11 -0.67 -22.16 7.52
CA GLU A 11 -1.62 -23.21 7.10
C GLU A 11 -2.56 -22.70 6.00
N LEU A 12 -3.07 -21.47 6.14
CA LEU A 12 -3.90 -20.82 5.13
C LEU A 12 -3.13 -20.58 3.83
N ALA A 13 -1.84 -20.21 3.91
CA ALA A 13 -0.95 -20.05 2.75
C ALA A 13 -0.69 -21.38 2.01
N ARG A 14 -0.78 -22.51 2.69
CA ARG A 14 -0.70 -23.85 2.07
C ARG A 14 -2.03 -24.32 1.47
N SER A 15 -3.13 -23.73 1.90
CA SER A 15 -4.47 -24.12 1.48
C SER A 15 -4.75 -23.71 0.02
N PRO A 16 -5.68 -24.39 -0.68
CA PRO A 16 -6.15 -23.97 -2.01
C PRO A 16 -6.86 -22.60 -1.99
N LYS A 17 -7.20 -22.06 -0.81
CA LYS A 17 -7.83 -20.76 -0.63
C LYS A 17 -6.83 -19.62 -0.42
N ALA A 18 -5.52 -19.90 -0.40
CA ALA A 18 -4.47 -18.93 -0.12
C ALA A 18 -4.55 -17.68 -1.00
N GLU A 19 -4.70 -17.85 -2.32
CA GLU A 19 -4.80 -16.74 -3.27
C GLU A 19 -6.03 -15.86 -3.02
N ARG A 20 -7.17 -16.47 -2.66
CA ARG A 20 -8.41 -15.75 -2.36
C ARG A 20 -8.29 -14.95 -1.07
N ALA A 21 -7.66 -15.54 -0.05
CA ALA A 21 -7.38 -14.85 1.21
C ALA A 21 -6.41 -13.68 0.99
N LEU A 22 -5.34 -13.87 0.21
CA LEU A 22 -4.41 -12.82 -0.18
C LEU A 22 -5.14 -11.68 -0.91
N ALA A 23 -5.98 -12.01 -1.89
CA ALA A 23 -6.80 -11.03 -2.61
C ALA A 23 -7.71 -10.22 -1.68
N ALA A 24 -8.47 -10.89 -0.81
CA ALA A 24 -9.38 -10.24 0.12
C ALA A 24 -8.64 -9.31 1.11
N ILE A 25 -7.52 -9.78 1.67
CA ILE A 25 -6.71 -8.99 2.61
C ILE A 25 -6.08 -7.79 1.89
N SER A 26 -5.55 -7.99 0.68
CA SER A 26 -4.96 -6.90 -0.13
C SER A 26 -5.95 -5.80 -0.47
N PHE A 27 -7.18 -6.20 -0.82
CA PHE A 27 -8.27 -5.26 -1.04
C PHE A 27 -8.63 -4.52 0.24
N ALA A 28 -8.84 -5.26 1.34
CA ALA A 28 -9.26 -4.69 2.62
C ALA A 28 -8.21 -3.70 3.17
N GLU A 29 -6.91 -4.00 3.04
CA GLU A 29 -5.83 -3.13 3.49
C GLU A 29 -5.80 -1.78 2.80
N ALA A 30 -6.02 -1.77 1.50
CA ALA A 30 -5.98 -0.56 0.69
C ALA A 30 -7.24 0.30 0.84
N SER A 31 -8.34 -0.28 1.32
CA SER A 31 -9.66 0.37 1.39
C SER A 31 -10.02 0.84 2.81
N PHE A 32 -10.07 -0.07 3.80
CA PHE A 32 -10.61 0.28 5.14
C PHE A 32 -9.93 -0.42 6.33
N PHE A 33 -9.42 -1.65 6.19
CA PHE A 33 -9.03 -2.50 7.31
C PHE A 33 -7.51 -2.64 7.48
N PRO A 34 -6.91 -2.45 8.67
CA PRO A 34 -5.44 -2.40 8.81
C PRO A 34 -4.77 -3.79 8.94
N ILE A 35 -4.99 -4.72 8.00
CA ILE A 35 -4.22 -5.98 7.94
C ILE A 35 -3.24 -5.91 6.76
N PRO A 36 -1.92 -5.91 6.99
CA PRO A 36 -0.94 -5.88 5.91
C PRO A 36 -1.06 -7.12 4.99
N PRO A 37 -0.99 -6.98 3.66
CA PRO A 37 -1.04 -8.13 2.74
C PRO A 37 0.17 -9.06 2.88
N ASP A 38 1.28 -8.53 3.40
CA ASP A 38 2.53 -9.24 3.63
C ASP A 38 2.36 -10.46 4.55
N VAL A 39 1.37 -10.44 5.45
CA VAL A 39 1.08 -11.58 6.35
C VAL A 39 0.70 -12.86 5.58
N MET A 40 0.23 -12.71 4.34
CA MET A 40 -0.07 -13.82 3.43
C MET A 40 0.99 -13.93 2.32
N LEU A 41 1.40 -12.80 1.73
CA LEU A 41 2.32 -12.79 0.58
C LEU A 41 3.66 -13.45 0.92
N LEU A 42 4.19 -13.16 2.11
CA LEU A 42 5.48 -13.65 2.57
C LEU A 42 5.53 -15.17 2.77
N PRO A 43 4.64 -15.80 3.57
CA PRO A 43 4.64 -17.25 3.69
C PRO A 43 4.30 -17.95 2.37
N MET A 44 3.45 -17.37 1.51
CA MET A 44 3.18 -17.94 0.18
C MET A 44 4.42 -17.94 -0.72
N ALA A 45 5.16 -16.82 -0.77
CA ALA A 45 6.36 -16.68 -1.57
C ALA A 45 7.53 -17.53 -1.04
N SER A 46 7.64 -17.71 0.28
CA SER A 46 8.69 -18.54 0.90
C SER A 46 8.39 -20.05 0.80
N LEU A 47 7.13 -20.46 0.91
CA LEU A 47 6.75 -21.88 0.86
C LEU A 47 6.62 -22.42 -0.57
N LYS A 48 6.20 -21.58 -1.53
CA LYS A 48 6.02 -21.94 -2.94
C LYS A 48 6.67 -20.90 -3.87
N PRO A 49 8.03 -20.85 -3.91
CA PRO A 49 8.79 -19.87 -4.67
C PRO A 49 8.40 -19.75 -6.15
N GLU A 50 7.96 -20.85 -6.75
CA GLU A 50 7.48 -20.94 -8.14
C GLU A 50 6.23 -20.08 -8.39
N THR A 51 5.41 -19.85 -7.37
CA THR A 51 4.19 -19.03 -7.45
C THR A 51 4.33 -17.62 -6.87
N ALA A 52 5.51 -17.26 -6.34
CA ALA A 52 5.72 -15.99 -5.64
C ALA A 52 5.34 -14.75 -6.49
N TRP A 53 5.69 -14.76 -7.78
CA TRP A 53 5.36 -13.65 -8.69
C TRP A 53 3.86 -13.54 -8.98
N ARG A 54 3.17 -14.69 -9.07
CA ARG A 54 1.71 -14.73 -9.22
C ARG A 54 1.03 -14.19 -7.97
N ALA A 55 1.51 -14.55 -6.77
CA ALA A 55 1.01 -14.00 -5.52
C ALA A 55 1.21 -12.48 -5.44
N ALA A 56 2.39 -11.96 -5.81
CA ALA A 56 2.65 -10.52 -5.87
C ALA A 56 1.73 -9.79 -6.86
N PHE A 57 1.46 -10.39 -8.01
CA PHE A 57 0.56 -9.85 -9.02
C PHE A 57 -0.89 -9.77 -8.52
N ILE A 58 -1.41 -10.85 -7.92
CA ILE A 58 -2.74 -10.87 -7.30
C ILE A 58 -2.84 -9.80 -6.21
N CYS A 59 -1.84 -9.72 -5.33
CA CYS A 59 -1.75 -8.72 -4.27
C CYS A 59 -1.81 -7.30 -4.84
N THR A 60 -1.07 -7.04 -5.93
CA THR A 60 -1.05 -5.75 -6.61
C THR A 60 -2.42 -5.37 -7.18
N ILE A 61 -3.06 -6.26 -7.95
CA ILE A 61 -4.39 -5.99 -8.54
C ILE A 61 -5.41 -5.69 -7.45
N PHE A 62 -5.56 -6.57 -6.45
CA PHE A 62 -6.57 -6.41 -5.42
C PHE A 62 -6.28 -5.22 -4.52
N SER A 63 -5.01 -4.89 -4.30
CA SER A 63 -4.64 -3.65 -3.63
C SER A 63 -4.99 -2.40 -4.44
N ILE A 64 -4.86 -2.42 -5.77
CA ILE A 64 -5.26 -1.26 -6.60
C ILE A 64 -6.78 -1.10 -6.54
N LEU A 65 -7.53 -2.20 -6.68
CA LEU A 65 -8.99 -2.20 -6.55
C LEU A 65 -9.44 -1.68 -5.17
N GLY A 66 -8.80 -2.15 -4.10
CA GLY A 66 -9.05 -1.65 -2.75
C GLY A 66 -8.65 -0.17 -2.60
N GLY A 67 -7.58 0.26 -3.27
CA GLY A 67 -7.17 1.66 -3.28
C GLY A 67 -8.16 2.57 -4.02
N ILE A 68 -8.74 2.09 -5.12
CA ILE A 68 -9.83 2.78 -5.82
C ILE A 68 -11.06 2.91 -4.91
N ALA A 69 -11.40 1.86 -4.15
CA ALA A 69 -12.46 1.93 -3.15
C ALA A 69 -12.13 2.94 -2.03
N GLY A 70 -10.90 2.94 -1.52
CA GLY A 70 -10.43 3.90 -0.51
C GLY A 70 -10.46 5.35 -1.02
N TYR A 71 -10.06 5.58 -2.27
CA TYR A 71 -10.17 6.87 -2.94
C TYR A 71 -11.64 7.32 -3.03
N GLY A 72 -12.54 6.41 -3.42
CA GLY A 72 -13.99 6.68 -3.42
C GLY A 72 -14.49 7.06 -2.04
N ILE A 73 -14.14 6.30 -1.00
CA ILE A 73 -14.49 6.62 0.40
C ILE A 73 -14.04 8.03 0.77
N GLY A 74 -12.79 8.40 0.46
CA GLY A 74 -12.27 9.75 0.73
C GLY A 74 -13.05 10.83 0.00
N MET A 75 -13.38 10.62 -1.27
CA MET A 75 -14.16 11.57 -2.06
C MET A 75 -15.57 11.78 -1.49
N PHE A 76 -16.29 10.68 -1.24
CA PHE A 76 -17.65 10.74 -0.68
C PHE A 76 -17.68 11.37 0.70
N LEU A 77 -16.70 11.04 1.56
CA LEU A 77 -16.58 11.67 2.89
C LEU A 77 -16.30 13.16 2.77
N MET A 78 -15.46 13.59 1.83
CA MET A 78 -15.18 15.01 1.62
C MET A 78 -16.42 15.78 1.21
N ASP A 79 -17.20 15.25 0.26
CA ASP A 79 -18.38 15.96 -0.25
C ASP A 79 -19.57 15.91 0.73
N SER A 80 -19.74 14.80 1.45
CA SER A 80 -20.89 14.61 2.36
C SER A 80 -20.69 15.23 3.73
N ILE A 81 -19.47 15.15 4.28
CA ILE A 81 -19.17 15.53 5.67
C ILE A 81 -18.04 16.56 5.72
N GLY A 82 -16.97 16.37 4.96
CA GLY A 82 -15.76 17.18 5.03
C GLY A 82 -16.00 18.67 4.72
N LYS A 83 -16.61 18.98 3.57
CA LYS A 83 -16.91 20.36 3.17
C LYS A 83 -17.86 21.05 4.16
N PRO A 84 -19.06 20.51 4.47
CA PRO A 84 -19.96 21.14 5.45
C PRO A 84 -19.31 21.36 6.82
N LEU A 85 -18.51 20.40 7.29
CA LEU A 85 -17.84 20.49 8.58
C LEU A 85 -16.74 21.57 8.58
N MET A 86 -15.92 21.61 7.53
CA MET A 86 -14.85 22.60 7.41
C MET A 86 -15.42 24.01 7.25
N ASP A 87 -16.52 24.17 6.52
CA ASP A 87 -17.23 25.45 6.40
C ASP A 87 -17.83 25.88 7.74
N PHE A 88 -18.44 24.94 8.49
CA PHE A 88 -19.00 25.22 9.81
C PHE A 88 -17.94 25.70 10.82
N TYR A 89 -16.73 25.12 10.80
CA TYR A 89 -15.63 25.53 11.67
C TYR A 89 -14.77 26.69 11.11
N GLY A 90 -15.10 27.23 9.93
CA GLY A 90 -14.32 28.31 9.30
C GLY A 90 -12.93 27.88 8.79
N TYR A 91 -12.74 26.59 8.49
CA TYR A 91 -11.48 26.02 7.98
C TYR A 91 -11.49 25.79 6.46
N SER A 92 -12.42 26.39 5.72
CA SER A 92 -12.53 26.27 4.26
C SER A 92 -11.22 26.61 3.54
N GLU A 93 -10.49 27.64 3.98
CA GLU A 93 -9.18 28.00 3.40
C GLU A 93 -8.13 26.90 3.61
N LYS A 94 -8.12 26.23 4.77
CA LYS A 94 -7.21 25.11 5.03
C LYS A 94 -7.53 23.92 4.14
N LEU A 95 -8.81 23.68 3.86
CA LEU A 95 -9.25 22.64 2.94
C LEU A 95 -8.78 22.93 1.51
N VAL A 96 -8.95 24.17 1.03
CA VAL A 96 -8.44 24.59 -0.28
C VAL A 96 -6.93 24.43 -0.34
N HIS A 97 -6.20 24.91 0.67
CA HIS A 97 -4.74 24.77 0.73
C HIS A 97 -4.30 23.31 0.70
N PHE A 98 -4.98 22.42 1.44
CA PHE A 98 -4.72 20.98 1.40
C PHE A 98 -4.92 20.42 -0.01
N GLN A 99 -6.06 20.71 -0.65
CA GLN A 99 -6.35 20.24 -2.00
C GLN A 99 -5.32 20.77 -3.01
N THR A 100 -5.05 22.08 -3.04
CA THR A 100 -4.06 22.67 -3.95
C THR A 100 -2.66 22.09 -3.74
N SER A 101 -2.24 21.91 -2.48
CA SER A 101 -0.95 21.28 -2.16
C SER A 101 -0.89 19.84 -2.65
N PHE A 102 -1.97 19.09 -2.46
CA PHE A 102 -2.05 17.70 -2.91
C PHE A 102 -2.15 17.60 -4.43
N GLN A 103 -2.77 18.55 -5.14
CA GLN A 103 -2.72 18.58 -6.62
C GLN A 103 -1.28 18.79 -7.12
N LYS A 104 -0.50 19.64 -6.45
CA LYS A 104 0.90 19.92 -6.82
C LYS A 104 1.85 18.77 -6.47
N TRP A 105 1.70 18.19 -5.28
CA TRP A 105 2.66 17.22 -4.73
C TRP A 105 2.12 15.78 -4.68
N GLY A 106 0.87 15.53 -5.08
CA GLY A 106 0.17 14.26 -4.89
C GLY A 106 0.90 13.07 -5.48
N VAL A 107 1.48 13.22 -6.68
CA VAL A 107 2.34 12.19 -7.29
C VAL A 107 3.49 11.79 -6.35
N TRP A 108 4.21 12.77 -5.82
CA TRP A 108 5.33 12.55 -4.91
C TRP A 108 4.89 11.98 -3.57
N ILE A 109 3.79 12.49 -3.03
CA ILE A 109 3.19 12.00 -1.79
C ILE A 109 2.86 10.51 -1.95
N ILE A 110 2.18 10.12 -3.03
CA ILE A 110 1.80 8.72 -3.26
C ILE A 110 3.04 7.86 -3.49
N LEU A 111 3.99 8.29 -4.33
CA LEU A 111 5.22 7.54 -4.61
C LEU A 111 6.04 7.27 -3.34
N ILE A 112 6.30 8.30 -2.55
CA ILE A 112 7.11 8.19 -1.34
C ILE A 112 6.34 7.45 -0.25
N LYS A 113 5.11 7.89 0.06
CA LYS A 113 4.34 7.34 1.18
C LYS A 113 3.84 5.92 0.90
N GLY A 114 3.49 5.61 -0.35
CA GLY A 114 3.08 4.26 -0.77
C GLY A 114 4.20 3.23 -0.69
N LEU A 115 5.46 3.67 -0.72
CA LEU A 115 6.65 2.83 -0.55
C LEU A 115 7.19 2.82 0.87
N THR A 116 6.68 3.66 1.76
CA THR A 116 7.02 3.64 3.20
C THR A 116 6.13 2.65 3.95
N PRO A 117 6.48 2.25 5.19
CA PRO A 117 5.67 1.34 6.00
C PRO A 117 4.36 1.96 6.53
N ILE A 118 3.95 3.11 5.99
CA ILE A 118 2.69 3.77 6.33
C ILE A 118 1.52 2.97 5.73
N PRO A 119 0.41 2.78 6.47
CA PRO A 119 -0.77 2.09 5.94
C PRO A 119 -1.26 2.74 4.65
N PHE A 120 -1.37 1.97 3.58
CA PHE A 120 -1.64 2.55 2.26
C PHE A 120 -3.03 3.17 2.17
N LYS A 121 -4.00 2.67 2.96
CA LYS A 121 -5.32 3.29 3.08
C LYS A 121 -5.30 4.77 3.44
N LEU A 122 -4.28 5.23 4.19
CA LEU A 122 -4.14 6.66 4.49
C LEU A 122 -3.86 7.45 3.23
N VAL A 123 -3.01 6.93 2.35
CA VAL A 123 -2.69 7.54 1.05
C VAL A 123 -3.91 7.52 0.13
N THR A 124 -4.66 6.41 0.08
CA THR A 124 -5.82 6.27 -0.81
C THR A 124 -6.97 7.19 -0.38
N ILE A 125 -7.32 7.19 0.91
CA ILE A 125 -8.36 8.04 1.47
C ILE A 125 -7.95 9.52 1.35
N ALA A 126 -6.70 9.88 1.68
CA ALA A 126 -6.23 11.26 1.53
C ALA A 126 -6.27 11.74 0.08
N SER A 127 -5.96 10.87 -0.89
CA SER A 127 -6.07 11.21 -2.32
C SER A 127 -7.52 11.48 -2.73
N GLY A 128 -8.45 10.69 -2.21
CA GLY A 128 -9.89 10.92 -2.40
C GLY A 128 -10.39 12.20 -1.76
N LEU A 129 -10.00 12.46 -0.50
CA LEU A 129 -10.32 13.69 0.23
C LEU A 129 -9.81 14.93 -0.51
N ALA A 130 -8.64 14.82 -1.15
CA ALA A 130 -8.03 15.88 -1.92
C ALA A 130 -8.64 16.08 -3.32
N HIS A 131 -9.56 15.20 -3.76
CA HIS A 131 -10.04 15.14 -5.15
C HIS A 131 -8.87 15.07 -6.16
N PHE A 132 -7.82 14.32 -5.81
CA PHE A 132 -6.62 14.22 -6.64
C PHE A 132 -6.92 13.56 -7.99
N ASN A 133 -6.20 13.90 -9.06
CA ASN A 133 -6.43 13.30 -10.37
C ASN A 133 -6.46 11.76 -10.31
N PHE A 134 -7.61 11.17 -10.62
CA PHE A 134 -7.85 9.73 -10.45
C PHE A 134 -6.89 8.87 -11.30
N ALA A 135 -6.59 9.28 -12.54
CA ALA A 135 -5.68 8.55 -13.39
C ALA A 135 -4.25 8.57 -12.83
N LEU A 136 -3.77 9.73 -12.37
CA LEU A 136 -2.46 9.85 -11.72
C LEU A 136 -2.41 9.05 -10.42
N PHE A 137 -3.50 9.04 -9.64
CA PHE A 137 -3.62 8.19 -8.46
C PHE A 137 -3.45 6.71 -8.83
N VAL A 138 -4.22 6.19 -9.79
CA VAL A 138 -4.16 4.76 -10.17
C VAL A 138 -2.78 4.39 -10.69
N ILE A 139 -2.16 5.23 -11.53
CA ILE A 139 -0.82 4.98 -12.07
C ILE A 139 0.22 4.94 -10.93
N THR A 140 0.26 5.96 -10.08
CA THR A 140 1.24 6.05 -8.98
C THR A 140 1.00 4.99 -7.91
N ALA A 141 -0.25 4.67 -7.59
CA ALA A 141 -0.63 3.54 -6.74
C ALA A 141 -0.15 2.21 -7.33
N THR A 142 -0.33 2.00 -8.63
CA THR A 142 0.10 0.76 -9.31
C THR A 142 1.62 0.60 -9.20
N ILE A 143 2.38 1.66 -9.52
CA ILE A 143 3.85 1.65 -9.45
C ILE A 143 4.30 1.31 -8.03
N THR A 144 3.82 2.03 -7.02
CA THR A 144 4.25 1.81 -5.62
C THR A 144 3.89 0.44 -5.09
N ARG A 145 2.67 -0.03 -5.37
CA ARG A 145 2.21 -1.34 -4.92
C ARG A 145 2.93 -2.48 -5.62
N ALA A 146 3.11 -2.39 -6.93
CA ALA A 146 3.87 -3.37 -7.68
C ALA A 146 5.31 -3.43 -7.15
N MET A 147 6.00 -2.29 -7.03
CA MET A 147 7.37 -2.25 -6.52
C MET A 147 7.49 -2.90 -5.14
N ARG A 148 6.61 -2.54 -4.19
CA ARG A 148 6.64 -3.11 -2.83
C ARG A 148 6.38 -4.61 -2.84
N PHE A 149 5.29 -5.07 -3.44
CA PHE A 149 4.88 -6.48 -3.36
C PHE A 149 5.83 -7.40 -4.14
N PHE A 150 6.33 -6.96 -5.31
CA PHE A 150 7.33 -7.73 -6.04
C PHE A 150 8.67 -7.73 -5.31
N LEU A 151 9.08 -6.64 -4.66
CA LEU A 151 10.29 -6.65 -3.83
C LEU A 151 10.16 -7.68 -2.70
N VAL A 152 9.06 -7.63 -1.94
CA VAL A 152 8.83 -8.56 -0.82
C VAL A 152 8.77 -10.00 -1.31
N ALA A 153 8.00 -10.28 -2.38
CA ALA A 153 7.91 -11.61 -2.94
C ALA A 153 9.25 -12.11 -3.50
N GLY A 154 10.04 -11.26 -4.14
CA GLY A 154 11.36 -11.60 -4.67
C GLY A 154 12.38 -11.91 -3.57
N LEU A 155 12.37 -11.13 -2.49
CA LEU A 155 13.21 -11.38 -1.31
C LEU A 155 12.82 -12.69 -0.61
N ALA A 156 11.52 -12.90 -0.37
CA ALA A 156 11.00 -14.14 0.20
C ALA A 156 11.32 -15.36 -0.68
N LYS A 157 11.15 -15.23 -2.00
CA LYS A 157 11.49 -16.27 -2.98
C LYS A 157 12.97 -16.65 -2.95
N ARG A 158 13.88 -15.67 -2.80
CA ARG A 158 15.34 -15.89 -2.87
C ARG A 158 15.93 -16.39 -1.56
N PHE A 159 15.48 -15.88 -0.42
CA PHE A 159 16.06 -16.16 0.89
C PHE A 159 15.22 -17.15 1.73
N GLY A 160 14.02 -17.51 1.25
CA GLY A 160 13.21 -18.59 1.80
C GLY A 160 12.69 -18.35 3.23
N PRO A 161 12.53 -19.40 4.04
CA PRO A 161 11.99 -19.29 5.41
C PRO A 161 12.89 -18.49 6.37
N SER A 162 14.20 -18.39 6.08
CA SER A 162 15.21 -17.76 6.95
C SER A 162 15.03 -16.25 7.11
N ILE A 163 14.38 -15.61 6.13
CA ILE A 163 14.13 -14.16 6.10
C ILE A 163 12.76 -13.78 6.70
N GLU A 164 11.85 -14.74 6.91
CA GLU A 164 10.49 -14.45 7.39
C GLU A 164 10.48 -13.64 8.71
N PRO A 165 11.28 -13.97 9.74
CA PRO A 165 11.31 -13.20 10.98
C PRO A 165 11.92 -11.81 10.81
N PHE A 166 12.82 -11.64 9.83
CA PHE A 166 13.49 -10.38 9.51
C PHE A 166 12.55 -9.43 8.77
N ILE A 167 11.83 -9.91 7.74
CA ILE A 167 10.83 -9.07 7.06
C ILE A 167 9.66 -8.74 7.99
N GLU A 168 9.19 -9.67 8.83
CA GLU A 168 8.11 -9.38 9.80
C GLU A 168 8.51 -8.30 10.81
N LYS A 169 9.77 -8.30 11.28
CA LYS A 169 10.24 -7.37 12.32
C LYS A 169 10.86 -6.09 11.78
N GLN A 170 11.31 -6.07 10.52
CA GLN A 170 12.03 -4.96 9.88
C GLN A 170 11.44 -4.52 8.53
N LEU A 171 10.16 -4.79 8.24
CA LEU A 171 9.46 -4.22 7.07
C LEU A 171 9.67 -2.70 6.97
N TYR A 172 9.77 -2.02 8.12
CA TYR A 172 10.14 -0.60 8.24
C TYR A 172 11.45 -0.23 7.54
N TRP A 173 12.49 -1.06 7.65
CA TRP A 173 13.82 -0.76 7.10
C TRP A 173 13.93 -1.09 5.62
N VAL A 174 13.31 -2.17 5.14
CA VAL A 174 13.37 -2.56 3.72
C VAL A 174 12.60 -1.56 2.85
N THR A 175 11.41 -1.17 3.29
CA THR A 175 10.57 -0.16 2.62
C THR A 175 11.15 1.25 2.75
N GLY A 176 11.70 1.59 3.92
CA GLY A 176 12.46 2.83 4.13
C GLY A 176 13.70 2.95 3.26
N ALA A 177 14.49 1.88 3.13
CA ALA A 177 15.67 1.86 2.26
C ALA A 177 15.29 2.02 0.78
N LEU A 178 14.21 1.38 0.32
CA LEU A 178 13.70 1.58 -1.03
C LEU A 178 13.27 3.03 -1.28
N ALA A 179 12.56 3.64 -0.32
CA ALA A 179 12.19 5.05 -0.40
C ALA A 179 13.43 5.95 -0.47
N VAL A 180 14.45 5.69 0.33
CA VAL A 180 15.73 6.43 0.29
C VAL A 180 16.45 6.27 -1.05
N ILE A 181 16.47 5.06 -1.62
CA ILE A 181 17.07 4.80 -2.94
C ILE A 181 16.34 5.58 -4.03
N ILE A 182 15.01 5.61 -4.01
CA ILE A 182 14.23 6.34 -5.02
C ILE A 182 14.40 7.85 -4.86
N ILE A 183 14.35 8.36 -3.64
CA ILE A 183 14.57 9.79 -3.36
C ILE A 183 16.00 10.19 -3.76
N GLY A 184 17.00 9.37 -3.40
CA GLY A 184 18.41 9.60 -3.74
C GLY A 184 18.67 9.51 -5.24
N GLY A 185 18.09 8.52 -5.92
CA GLY A 185 18.18 8.37 -7.37
C GLY A 185 17.54 9.55 -8.12
N PHE A 186 16.39 10.04 -7.64
CA PHE A 186 15.75 11.22 -8.23
C PHE A 186 16.54 12.50 -7.99
N TRP A 187 17.06 12.71 -6.76
CA TRP A 187 17.91 13.86 -6.44
C TRP A 187 19.18 13.90 -7.29
N ALA A 188 19.83 12.75 -7.48
CA ALA A 188 21.00 12.62 -8.34
C ALA A 188 20.66 12.91 -9.82
N ALA A 189 19.53 12.40 -10.32
CA ALA A 189 19.09 12.63 -11.70
C ALA A 189 18.72 14.11 -11.97
N THR A 190 18.21 14.84 -10.98
CA THR A 190 17.90 16.28 -11.11
C THR A 190 19.12 17.20 -10.99
N LYS A 191 20.29 16.67 -10.63
CA LYS A 191 21.56 17.41 -10.52
C LYS A 191 22.51 17.21 -11.70
N ILE A 192 22.09 16.43 -12.70
CA ILE A 192 22.76 16.26 -14.00
C ILE A 192 22.06 17.17 -15.01
#